data_AF-A0A914YNX2-F1
#
_entry.id   AF-A0A914YNX2-F1
#
_cell.length_a   1.000
_cell.length_b   1.000
_cell.length_c   1.000
_cell.angle_alpha   90.00
_cell.angle_beta   90.00
_cell.angle_gamma   90.00
#
_symmetry.space_group_name_H-M   'P 1'
#
loop_
_entity.id
_entity.type
_entity.pdbx_description
1 polymer ?
#
loop_
_entity_poly.entity_id
_entity_poly.type
_entity_poly.pdbx_seq_one_letter_code
_entity_poly.pdbx_strand_id
1 'polypeptide(L)'
;MGTYFLPCDSDTPPVVLTIGENEYSISKENYIIPVGDNECEFGFFSFNAGPKGPKWILGDPFLRSYCNIHDVGQKRIGFAAPKKTSLSPPPAIIDWRNVSPEEESFEVKDFLQDSSSSDEY
;
A
#
# COMPACT_ATOMS: atom_id res chain seq x y z
N MET A 1 11.46 11.44 -13.79
CA MET A 1 10.06 11.34 -13.31
C MET A 1 9.92 12.29 -12.14
N GLY A 2 8.83 13.05 -12.05
CA GLY A 2 8.64 14.04 -10.99
C GLY A 2 7.88 13.43 -9.83
N THR A 3 8.51 13.40 -8.66
CA THR A 3 7.85 13.15 -7.38
C THR A 3 7.69 14.46 -6.62
N TYR A 4 6.87 14.46 -5.56
CA TYR A 4 6.60 15.64 -4.75
C TYR A 4 7.02 15.38 -3.31
N PHE A 5 7.71 16.35 -2.71
CA PHE A 5 8.14 16.28 -1.31
C PHE A 5 7.36 17.28 -0.47
N LEU A 6 7.15 16.92 0.80
CA LEU A 6 6.45 17.74 1.79
C LEU A 6 6.93 17.40 3.20
N PRO A 7 6.76 18.32 4.18
CA PRO A 7 6.98 18.00 5.59
C PRO A 7 6.09 16.83 6.05
N CYS A 8 6.63 15.86 6.77
CA CYS A 8 5.88 14.68 7.21
C CYS A 8 4.71 15.01 8.15
N ASP A 9 4.82 16.10 8.91
CA ASP A 9 3.80 16.62 9.82
C ASP A 9 2.70 17.45 9.13
N SER A 10 2.78 17.65 7.81
CA SER A 10 1.76 18.35 7.03
C SER A 10 0.36 17.75 7.24
N ASP A 11 -0.65 18.59 7.49
CA ASP A 11 -2.04 18.14 7.54
C ASP A 11 -2.55 17.92 6.11
N THR A 12 -2.75 16.66 5.73
CA THR A 12 -3.15 16.28 4.36
C THR A 12 -4.41 15.41 4.40
N PRO A 13 -5.44 15.74 3.59
CA PRO A 13 -6.68 14.98 3.59
C PRO A 13 -6.50 13.60 2.93
N PRO A 14 -7.39 12.63 3.16
CA PRO A 14 -7.38 11.38 2.42
C PRO A 14 -7.51 11.61 0.90
N VAL A 15 -6.82 10.80 0.10
CA VAL A 15 -7.01 10.77 -1.35
C VAL A 15 -8.18 9.85 -1.66
N VAL A 16 -9.20 10.33 -2.36
CA VAL A 16 -10.38 9.53 -2.70
C VAL A 16 -10.37 9.21 -4.19
N LEU A 17 -10.44 7.91 -4.51
CA LEU A 17 -10.58 7.41 -5.87
C LEU A 17 -12.00 6.89 -6.09
N THR A 18 -12.65 7.32 -7.15
CA THR A 18 -13.94 6.76 -7.57
C THR A 18 -13.68 5.67 -8.63
N ILE A 19 -14.12 4.44 -8.35
CA ILE A 19 -14.02 3.31 -9.28
C ILE A 19 -15.42 2.70 -9.44
N GLY A 20 -16.00 2.86 -10.63
CA GLY A 20 -17.41 2.57 -10.86
C GLY A 20 -18.29 3.53 -10.05
N GLU A 21 -19.18 2.99 -9.22
CA GLU A 21 -20.08 3.75 -8.34
C GLU A 21 -19.56 3.86 -6.90
N ASN A 22 -18.36 3.35 -6.62
CA ASN A 22 -17.82 3.24 -5.27
C ASN A 22 -16.65 4.21 -5.07
N GLU A 23 -16.55 4.76 -3.86
CA GLU A 23 -15.43 5.59 -3.41
C GLU A 23 -14.46 4.77 -2.56
N TYR A 24 -13.17 4.90 -2.88
CA TYR A 24 -12.07 4.25 -2.18
C TYR A 24 -11.15 5.33 -1.61
N SER A 25 -11.22 5.50 -0.29
CA SER A 25 -10.38 6.45 0.45
C SER A 25 -9.01 5.84 0.78
N ILE A 26 -7.94 6.58 0.51
CA ILE A 26 -6.55 6.25 0.85
C ILE A 26 -6.13 7.25 1.92
N SER A 27 -5.87 6.74 3.12
CA SER A 27 -5.46 7.53 4.27
C SER A 27 -3.99 7.99 4.18
N LYS A 28 -3.65 9.04 4.96
CA LYS A 28 -2.33 9.70 4.94
C LYS A 28 -1.18 8.71 5.10
N GLU A 29 -1.30 7.79 6.05
CA GLU A 29 -0.31 6.76 6.35
C GLU A 29 -0.01 5.83 5.16
N ASN A 30 -0.91 5.76 4.18
CA ASN A 30 -0.73 4.94 3.00
C ASN A 30 -0.09 5.68 1.82
N TYR A 31 -0.03 7.02 1.82
CA TYR A 31 0.56 7.78 0.70
C TYR A 31 1.66 8.76 1.11
N ILE A 32 1.92 8.98 2.40
CA ILE A 32 3.03 9.79 2.89
C ILE A 32 4.19 8.86 3.27
N ILE A 33 5.31 8.98 2.55
CA ILE A 33 6.46 8.08 2.68
C ILE A 33 7.62 8.86 3.29
N PRO A 34 8.07 8.55 4.52
CA PRO A 34 9.19 9.25 5.14
C PRO A 34 10.51 8.92 4.43
N VAL A 35 11.26 9.96 4.06
CA VAL A 35 12.56 9.82 3.39
C VAL A 35 13.75 10.33 4.22
N GLY A 36 13.48 11.00 5.35
CA GLY A 36 14.48 11.47 6.32
C GLY A 36 14.27 12.93 6.70
N ASP A 37 14.87 13.41 7.80
CA ASP A 37 14.92 14.84 8.18
C ASP A 37 13.58 15.61 8.12
N ASN A 38 12.49 14.98 8.57
CA ASN A 38 11.11 15.48 8.49
C ASN A 38 10.60 15.73 7.04
N GLU A 39 11.30 15.25 6.03
CA GLU A 39 10.88 15.23 4.64
C GLU A 39 10.20 13.90 4.32
N CYS A 40 9.06 14.01 3.66
CA CYS A 40 8.27 12.90 3.16
C CYS A 40 8.05 13.05 1.65
N GLU A 41 7.99 11.93 0.96
CA GLU A 41 7.60 11.82 -0.43
C GLU A 41 6.08 11.54 -0.53
N PHE A 42 5.43 12.22 -1.47
CA PHE A 42 4.06 11.91 -1.86
C PHE A 42 4.07 10.70 -2.78
N GLY A 43 3.45 9.60 -2.34
CA GLY A 43 3.42 8.31 -3.03
C GLY A 43 2.65 8.25 -4.35
N PHE A 44 2.38 9.40 -4.98
CA PHE A 44 1.81 9.51 -6.32
C PHE A 44 2.75 10.31 -7.20
N PHE A 45 3.01 9.77 -8.40
CA PHE A 45 3.84 10.43 -9.39
C PHE A 45 3.18 10.39 -10.77
N SER A 46 3.55 11.35 -11.61
CA SER A 46 3.07 11.39 -12.99
C SER A 46 3.77 10.32 -13.82
N PHE A 47 2.99 9.60 -14.62
CA PHE A 47 3.49 8.61 -15.57
C PHE A 47 2.79 8.79 -16.92
N ASN A 48 3.56 8.66 -18.01
CA ASN A 48 3.02 8.69 -19.37
C ASN A 48 3.16 7.31 -20.01
N ALA A 49 2.05 6.59 -20.09
CA ALA A 49 1.98 5.25 -20.67
C ALA A 49 1.85 5.25 -22.21
N GLY A 50 1.82 6.42 -22.85
CA GLY A 50 1.54 6.57 -24.27
C GLY A 50 0.08 6.30 -24.65
N PRO A 51 -0.25 6.30 -25.95
CA PRO A 51 -1.64 6.27 -26.43
C PRO A 51 -2.41 4.98 -26.09
N LYS A 52 -1.70 3.86 -25.94
CA LYS A 52 -2.29 2.52 -25.69
C LYS A 52 -2.14 2.04 -24.25
N GLY A 53 -1.50 2.85 -23.39
CA GLY A 53 -1.24 2.47 -22.01
C GLY A 53 -2.35 2.90 -21.04
N PRO A 54 -2.32 2.40 -19.80
CA PRO A 54 -3.31 2.77 -18.78
C PRO A 54 -3.23 4.25 -18.43
N LYS A 55 -4.37 4.81 -18.01
CA LYS A 55 -4.44 6.19 -17.50
C LYS A 55 -3.97 6.33 -16.06
N TRP A 56 -4.16 5.27 -15.27
CA TRP A 56 -3.77 5.18 -13.87
C TRP A 56 -3.15 3.82 -13.60
N ILE A 57 -2.16 3.81 -12.71
CA ILE A 57 -1.62 2.60 -12.10
C ILE A 57 -1.93 2.71 -10.61
N LEU A 58 -2.74 1.79 -10.10
CA LEU A 58 -3.07 1.73 -8.68
C LEU A 58 -1.95 0.98 -7.96
N GLY A 59 -0.91 1.72 -7.56
CA GLY A 59 0.28 1.20 -6.91
C GLY A 59 0.14 1.08 -5.39
N ASP A 60 1.28 1.13 -4.71
CA ASP A 60 1.42 0.84 -3.28
C ASP A 60 0.42 1.55 -2.36
N PRO A 61 0.09 2.86 -2.52
CA PRO A 61 -0.90 3.49 -1.66
C PRO A 61 -2.27 2.80 -1.70
N PHE A 62 -2.70 2.36 -2.89
CA PHE A 62 -3.97 1.66 -3.05
C PHE A 62 -3.88 0.20 -2.60
N LEU A 63 -2.77 -0.48 -2.92
CA LEU A 63 -2.53 -1.88 -2.53
C LEU A 63 -2.45 -2.08 -1.02
N ARG A 64 -1.86 -1.13 -0.28
CA ARG A 64 -1.88 -1.15 1.20
C ARG A 64 -3.26 -0.87 1.76
N SER A 65 -4.03 -0.02 1.09
CA SER A 65 -5.36 0.40 1.57
C SER A 65 -6.46 -0.63 1.34
N TYR A 66 -6.31 -1.54 0.36
CA TYR A 66 -7.36 -2.49 -0.02
C TYR A 66 -6.80 -3.85 -0.42
N CYS A 67 -7.48 -4.92 0.00
CA CYS A 67 -7.25 -6.25 -0.55
C CYS A 67 -7.79 -6.29 -1.99
N ASN A 68 -6.96 -6.75 -2.93
CA ASN A 68 -7.28 -6.83 -4.35
C ASN A 68 -7.61 -8.30 -4.72
N ILE A 69 -8.84 -8.54 -5.13
CA ILE A 69 -9.35 -9.88 -5.46
C ILE A 69 -9.41 -10.01 -6.97
N HIS A 70 -8.52 -10.81 -7.54
CA HIS A 70 -8.43 -11.02 -8.99
C HIS A 70 -9.23 -12.27 -9.40
N ASP A 71 -10.47 -12.06 -9.84
CA ASP A 71 -11.33 -13.11 -10.37
C ASP A 71 -11.10 -13.24 -11.89
N VAL A 72 -10.06 -14.00 -12.24
CA VAL A 72 -9.64 -14.22 -13.64
C VAL A 72 -10.72 -14.94 -14.44
N GLY A 73 -11.44 -15.89 -13.82
CA GLY A 73 -12.51 -16.65 -14.47
C GLY A 73 -13.65 -15.77 -14.97
N GLN A 74 -14.03 -14.77 -14.18
CA GLN A 74 -15.05 -13.78 -14.55
C GLN A 74 -14.48 -12.47 -15.10
N LYS A 75 -13.15 -12.39 -15.29
CA LYS A 75 -12.44 -11.22 -15.84
C LYS A 75 -12.76 -9.92 -15.08
N ARG A 76 -12.77 -9.98 -13.75
CA ARG A 76 -13.09 -8.84 -12.88
C ARG A 76 -12.12 -8.74 -11.71
N ILE A 77 -12.05 -7.54 -11.13
CA ILE A 77 -11.29 -7.27 -9.91
C ILE A 77 -12.27 -6.73 -8.87
N GLY A 78 -12.20 -7.28 -7.66
CA GLY A 78 -12.91 -6.78 -6.49
C GLY A 78 -11.95 -6.14 -5.50
N PHE A 79 -12.46 -5.23 -4.68
CA PHE A 79 -11.71 -4.58 -3.61
C PHE A 79 -12.42 -4.80 -2.28
N ALA A 80 -11.67 -5.13 -1.23
CA ALA A 80 -12.19 -5.32 0.12
C ALA A 80 -11.33 -4.56 1.13
N ALA A 81 -11.88 -4.30 2.31
CA ALA A 81 -11.12 -3.73 3.42
C ALA A 81 -9.93 -4.63 3.76
N PRO A 82 -8.75 -4.06 4.09
CA PRO A 82 -7.59 -4.83 4.48
C PRO A 82 -7.84 -5.45 5.86
N LYS A 83 -7.30 -6.65 6.11
CA LYS A 83 -7.28 -7.21 7.47
C LYS A 83 -6.46 -6.28 8.36
N LYS A 84 -7.07 -5.80 9.44
CA LYS A 84 -6.34 -5.12 10.51
C LYS A 84 -5.74 -6.20 11.41
N THR A 85 -4.47 -6.52 11.20
CA THR A 85 -3.77 -7.46 12.09
C THR A 85 -3.41 -6.72 13.37
N SER A 86 -3.99 -7.11 14.51
CA SER A 86 -3.65 -6.54 15.83
C SER A 86 -2.21 -6.82 16.27
N LEU A 87 -1.48 -7.64 15.51
CA LEU A 87 -0.11 -8.06 15.75
C LEU A 87 0.91 -7.41 14.81
N SER A 88 0.50 -6.63 13.81
CA SER A 88 1.50 -5.82 13.09
C SER A 88 1.91 -4.69 14.04
N PRO A 89 3.18 -4.60 14.47
CA PRO A 89 3.64 -3.36 15.10
C PRO A 89 3.26 -2.17 14.19
N PRO A 90 2.98 -0.98 14.74
CA PRO A 90 2.75 0.22 13.92
C PRO A 90 3.84 0.27 12.85
N PRO A 91 3.51 0.60 11.57
CA PRO A 91 4.42 0.42 10.44
C PRO A 91 5.81 0.89 10.86
N ALA A 92 6.69 -0.07 11.10
CA ALA A 92 8.00 0.23 11.61
C ALA A 92 8.65 1.08 10.52
N ILE A 93 9.15 2.26 10.89
CA ILE A 93 10.13 2.94 10.06
C ILE A 93 11.34 2.01 10.09
N ILE A 94 11.41 1.07 9.15
CA ILE A 94 12.56 0.20 8.99
C ILE A 94 13.67 1.09 8.42
N ASP A 95 14.61 1.49 9.27
CA ASP A 95 15.84 2.12 8.81
C ASP A 95 16.70 1.05 8.15
N TRP A 96 16.58 0.94 6.83
CA TRP A 96 17.30 -0.02 6.00
C TRP A 96 18.83 0.03 6.15
N ARG A 97 19.37 1.09 6.77
CA ARG A 97 20.81 1.20 7.08
C ARG A 97 21.24 0.32 8.26
N ASN A 98 20.29 -0.10 9.09
CA ASN A 98 20.52 -0.82 10.35
C ASN A 98 19.85 -2.21 10.40
N VAL A 99 19.26 -2.67 9.29
CA VAL A 99 18.71 -4.02 9.17
C VAL A 99 19.85 -5.01 8.95
N SER A 100 19.93 -6.05 9.80
CA SER A 100 20.92 -7.11 9.61
C SER A 100 20.49 -8.03 8.45
N PRO A 101 21.43 -8.58 7.63
CA PRO A 101 21.09 -9.47 6.51
C PRO A 101 20.29 -10.72 6.89
N GLU A 102 20.21 -11.06 8.18
CA GLU A 102 19.50 -12.24 8.69
C GLU A 102 17.99 -11.98 8.91
N GLU A 103 17.57 -10.72 9.01
CA GLU A 103 16.14 -10.34 9.18
C GLU A 103 15.39 -10.12 7.86
N GLU A 104 16.08 -10.21 6.71
CA GLU A 104 15.47 -10.04 5.37
C GLU A 104 14.63 -11.25 4.91
N SER A 105 14.64 -12.37 5.64
CA SER A 105 13.91 -13.58 5.24
C SER A 105 12.54 -13.67 5.89
N PHE A 106 11.62 -12.76 5.53
CA PHE A 106 10.19 -13.07 5.66
C PHE A 106 9.81 -13.97 4.49
N GLU A 107 9.83 -15.29 4.70
CA GLU A 107 9.54 -16.24 3.63
C GLU A 107 8.03 -16.32 3.39
N VAL A 108 7.63 -16.65 2.15
CA VAL A 108 6.22 -16.94 1.80
C VAL A 108 5.61 -18.01 2.73
N LYS A 109 6.42 -18.85 3.37
CA LYS A 109 6.00 -19.86 4.34
C LYS A 109 5.45 -19.23 5.63
N ASP A 110 5.98 -18.08 6.05
CA ASP A 110 5.54 -17.38 7.25
C ASP A 110 4.11 -16.83 7.07
N PHE A 111 3.75 -16.46 5.83
CA PHE A 111 2.38 -16.08 5.46
C PHE A 111 1.41 -17.27 5.46
N LEU A 112 1.87 -18.45 5.01
CA LEU A 112 1.02 -19.65 4.96
C LEU A 112 0.76 -20.23 6.35
N GLN A 113 1.68 -20.05 7.30
CA GLN A 113 1.50 -20.48 8.69
C GLN A 113 0.40 -19.70 9.41
N ASP A 114 0.22 -18.41 9.09
CA ASP A 114 -0.84 -17.57 9.68
C ASP A 114 -2.24 -17.94 9.10
N SER A 115 -2.28 -18.48 7.88
CA SER A 115 -3.53 -18.90 7.24
C SER A 115 -4.11 -20.22 7.76
N SER A 116 -3.33 -21.02 8.49
CA SER A 116 -3.78 -22.32 9.03
C SER A 116 -4.29 -22.26 10.48
N SER A 117 -4.28 -21.08 11.13
CA SER A 117 -4.76 -20.94 12.52
C SER A 117 -6.15 -20.31 12.67
N SER A 118 -6.83 -19.97 11.57
CA SER A 118 -8.23 -19.53 11.59
C SER A 118 -9.18 -20.61 11.07
N ASP A 119 -9.17 -21.77 11.72
CA ASP A 119 -10.25 -22.75 11.71
C ASP A 119 -10.32 -23.40 13.11
N GLU A 120 -10.67 -22.62 14.14
CA GLU A 120 -11.41 -23.14 15.30
C GLU A 120 -12.10 -22.00 16.07
N TYR A 121 -13.44 -22.09 16.09
CA TYR A 121 -14.48 -21.32 16.79
C TYR A 121 -15.14 -20.14 16.08
#